data_AF-A0A9N7AMX4-F1
#
_entry.id   AF-A0A9N7AMX4-F1
#
_cell.length_a   1.000
_cell.length_b   1.000
_cell.length_c   1.000
_cell.angle_alpha   90.00
_cell.angle_beta   90.00
_cell.angle_gamma   90.00
#
_symmetry.space_group_name_H-M   'P 1'
#
loop_
_entity.id
_entity.type
_entity.pdbx_description
1 polymer ?
#
loop_
_entity_poly.entity_id
_entity_poly.type
_entity_poly.pdbx_seq_one_letter_code
_entity_poly.pdbx_strand_id
1 'polypeptide(L)' 'MGVNKAYKHRIYPNGNQKKYFSKVFGCVRFLYNKMLSDKKDYYEKINKILLSIHVNIKKNFYP' A
#
# COMPACT_ATOMS: atom_id res chain seq x y z
N MET A 1 -16.04 -8.22 -30.80
CA MET A 1 -15.66 -7.06 -29.96
C MET A 1 -16.27 -7.25 -28.59
N GLY A 2 -15.46 -7.38 -27.53
CA GLY A 2 -15.96 -7.59 -26.17
C GLY A 2 -16.42 -6.30 -25.53
N VAL A 3 -17.58 -6.30 -24.86
CA VAL A 3 -18.10 -5.13 -24.14
C VAL A 3 -17.41 -5.02 -22.78
N ASN A 4 -16.65 -3.96 -22.56
CA ASN A 4 -16.09 -3.65 -21.25
C ASN A 4 -17.19 -3.08 -20.34
N LYS A 5 -17.55 -3.82 -19.30
CA LYS A 5 -18.49 -3.36 -18.26
C LYS A 5 -17.70 -2.77 -17.09
N ALA A 6 -18.09 -1.58 -16.66
CA ALA A 6 -17.59 -0.94 -15.44
C ALA A 6 -18.74 -0.68 -14.47
N TYR A 7 -18.49 -0.87 -13.19
CA TYR A 7 -19.49 -0.67 -12.13
C TYR A 7 -19.03 0.44 -11.18
N LYS A 8 -19.94 1.34 -10.86
CA LYS A 8 -19.72 2.41 -9.89
C LYS A 8 -20.52 2.11 -8.62
N HIS A 9 -19.81 1.88 -7.53
CA HIS A 9 -20.43 1.62 -6.23
C HIS A 9 -20.13 2.76 -5.26
N ARG A 10 -21.13 3.12 -4.45
CA ARG A 10 -20.98 4.03 -3.32
C ARG A 10 -21.26 3.27 -2.03
N ILE A 11 -20.35 3.37 -1.07
CA ILE A 11 -20.47 2.73 0.24
C ILE A 11 -20.98 3.78 1.22
N TYR A 12 -21.99 3.42 2.04
CA TYR A 12 -22.53 4.28 3.10
C TYR A 12 -22.22 3.66 4.47
N PRO A 13 -21.03 3.92 5.02
CA PRO A 13 -20.60 3.31 6.26
C PRO A 13 -21.31 3.89 7.48
N ASN A 14 -21.60 3.04 8.47
CA ASN A 14 -22.04 3.47 9.79
C ASN A 14 -20.87 4.05 10.62
N GLY A 15 -21.16 4.59 11.81
CA GLY A 15 -20.15 5.26 12.64
C GLY A 15 -18.92 4.41 12.97
N ASN A 16 -19.13 3.14 13.31
CA ASN A 16 -18.06 2.20 13.64
C ASN A 16 -17.19 1.87 12.41
N GLN A 17 -17.83 1.66 11.26
CA GLN A 17 -17.14 1.38 10.00
C GLN A 17 -16.29 2.58 9.56
N LYS A 18 -16.79 3.81 9.69
CA LYS A 18 -16.00 5.02 9.38
C LYS A 18 -14.71 5.05 10.22
N LYS A 19 -14.81 4.82 11.53
CA LYS A 19 -13.66 4.79 12.44
C LYS A 19 -12.68 3.67 12.06
N TYR A 20 -13.19 2.49 11.72
CA TYR A 20 -12.38 1.37 11.26
C TYR A 20 -11.63 1.70 9.96
N PHE A 21 -12.34 2.21 8.94
CA PHE A 21 -11.74 2.58 7.66
C PHE A 21 -10.69 3.67 7.80
N SER A 22 -10.93 4.69 8.63
CA SER A 22 -9.91 5.71 8.90
C SER A 22 -8.62 5.12 9.48
N LYS A 23 -8.73 4.16 10.42
CA LYS A 23 -7.57 3.48 10.99
C LYS A 23 -6.84 2.62 9.95
N VAL A 24 -7.59 1.81 9.20
CA VAL A 24 -7.02 0.89 8.21
C VAL A 24 -6.37 1.65 7.07
N PHE A 25 -7.08 2.58 6.44
CA PHE A 25 -6.53 3.35 5.33
C PHE A 25 -5.39 4.27 5.77
N GLY A 26 -5.45 4.81 6.98
CA GLY A 26 -4.34 5.57 7.56
C GLY A 26 -3.08 4.71 7.73
N CYS A 27 -3.21 3.55 8.35
CA CYS A 27 -2.09 2.62 8.58
C CYS A 27 -1.48 2.12 7.26
N VAL A 28 -2.32 1.65 6.33
CA VAL A 28 -1.85 1.12 5.03
C VAL A 28 -1.16 2.21 4.21
N ARG A 29 -1.72 3.42 4.17
CA ARG A 29 -1.12 4.56 3.45
C ARG A 29 0.23 4.94 4.05
N PHE A 30 0.34 4.96 5.38
CA PHE A 30 1.61 5.24 6.06
C PHE A 30 2.67 4.21 5.68
N LEU A 31 2.36 2.92 5.80
CA LEU A 31 3.29 1.84 5.48
C LEU A 31 3.73 1.88 4.01
N TYR A 32 2.77 2.07 3.09
CA TYR A 32 3.08 2.18 1.66
C TYR A 32 4.00 3.36 1.36
N ASN A 33 3.71 4.54 1.91
CA ASN A 33 4.54 5.73 1.71
C ASN A 33 5.94 5.54 2.26
N LYS A 34 6.07 4.90 3.43
CA LYS A 34 7.37 4.58 4.04
C LYS A 34 8.18 3.66 3.13
N MET A 35 7.59 2.56 2.66
CA MET A 35 8.24 1.62 1.73
C MET A 35 8.62 2.27 0.40
N LEU A 36 7.76 3.15 -0.13
CA LEU A 36 8.04 3.88 -1.36
C LEU A 36 9.21 4.86 -1.18
N SER A 37 9.27 5.56 -0.04
CA SER A 37 10.41 6.42 0.31
C SER A 37 11.69 5.62 0.38
N ASP A 38 11.70 4.53 1.16
CA ASP A 38 12.89 3.69 1.32
C ASP A 38 13.35 3.10 -0.03
N LYS A 39 12.41 2.79 -0.94
CA LYS A 39 12.73 2.35 -2.31
C LYS A 39 13.40 3.45 -3.14
N LYS A 40 12.93 4.69 -3.04
CA LYS A 40 13.53 5.84 -3.74
C LYS A 40 14.95 6.09 -3.23
N ASP A 41 15.12 6.14 -1.92
CA ASP A 41 16.42 6.37 -1.28
C ASP A 41 17.44 5.27 -1.68
N TYR A 42 16.99 4.01 -1.74
CA TYR A 42 17.83 2.91 -2.21
C TYR A 42 18.23 3.08 -3.69
N TYR A 43 17.28 3.45 -4.54
CA TYR A 43 17.55 3.67 -5.96
C TYR A 43 18.53 4.81 -6.17
N GLU A 44 18.37 5.93 -5.47
CA GLU A 44 19.30 7.07 -5.55
C GLU A 44 20.72 6.70 -5.12
N LYS A 45 20.88 5.84 -4.10
CA LYS A 45 22.19 5.42 -3.60
C LYS A 45 22.89 4.37 -4.47
N ILE A 46 22.14 3.43 -5.04
CA ILE A 46 22.72 2.22 -5.67
C ILE A 46 22.44 2.17 -7.19
N ASN A 47 21.53 3.02 -7.70
CA ASN A 47 21.04 3.03 -9.09
C ASN A 47 20.49 1.68 -9.57
N LYS A 48 20.00 0.85 -8.64
CA LYS A 48 19.33 -0.44 -8.94
C LYS A 48 17.93 -0.48 -8.37
N ILE A 49 17.03 -1.08 -9.14
CA ILE A 49 15.65 -1.32 -8.70
C ILE A 49 15.66 -2.51 -7.75
N LEU A 50 15.19 -2.32 -6.51
CA LEU A 50 14.81 -3.43 -5.63
C LEU A 50 13.60 -4.16 -6.23
N LEU A 51 13.86 -5.23 -6.98
CA LEU A 51 12.81 -6.15 -7.44
C LEU A 51 12.19 -6.95 -6.28
N SER A 52 12.89 -7.05 -5.14
CA SER A 52 12.63 -8.00 -4.06
C SER A 52 12.22 -7.36 -2.72
N ILE A 53 11.48 -6.25 -2.75
CA ILE A 53 10.96 -5.59 -1.52
C ILE A 53 10.21 -6.58 -0.61
N HIS A 54 9.59 -7.61 -1.18
CA HIS A 54 8.84 -8.64 -0.46
C HIS A 54 9.71 -9.56 0.43
N VAL A 55 10.99 -9.76 0.11
CA VAL A 55 11.84 -10.75 0.82
C VAL A 55 12.51 -10.16 2.05
N ASN A 56 12.96 -8.90 2.01
CA ASN A 56 13.67 -8.28 3.13
C ASN A 56 12.75 -7.72 4.20
N ILE A 57 11.53 -7.25 3.85
CA ILE A 57 10.59 -6.73 4.86
C ILE A 57 10.01 -7.86 5.71
N LYS A 58 9.73 -9.03 5.13
CA LYS A 58 9.30 -10.21 5.91
C LYS A 58 10.33 -10.58 6.98
N LYS A 59 11.63 -10.52 6.66
CA LYS A 59 12.71 -10.85 7.60
C LYS A 59 12.92 -9.82 8.71
N ASN A 60 12.62 -8.54 8.45
CA ASN A 60 12.89 -7.47 9.42
C ASN A 60 11.66 -7.05 10.25
N PHE A 61 10.43 -7.32 9.78
CA PHE A 61 9.21 -6.92 10.48
C PHE A 61 8.53 -8.06 11.24
N TYR A 62 8.85 -9.31 10.91
CA TYR A 62 8.44 -10.50 11.66
C TYR A 62 9.71 -11.32 11.98
N PRO A 63 10.31 -11.16 13.18
CA PRO A 63 11.27 -12.14 13.69
C PRO A 63 10.61 -13.51 13.87
#